data_AF-A0A0T6W3H6-F1
#
_entry.id   AF-A0A0T6W3H6-F1
#
_cell.length_a   1.000
_cell.length_b   1.000
_cell.length_c   1.000
_cell.angle_alpha   90.00
_cell.angle_beta   90.00
_cell.angle_gamma   90.00
#
_symmetry.space_group_name_H-M   'P 1'
#
loop_
_entity.id
_entity.type
_entity.pdbx_description
1 polymer ?
#
loop_
_entity_poly.entity_id
_entity_poly.type
_entity_poly.pdbx_seq_one_letter_code
_entity_poly.pdbx_strand_id
1 'polypeptide(L)'
;MGSTSAVELSQTDKPHHIAIQELGEGWVAEEALAISVYCALVAESFEQGVVLAVNHDGDSDSTGAITGNILGAMHGTGVIPQRWLEPLELREVIEAVASDLWTCQEWHSFMDDDGLWERYPGY
;
A
#
# COMPACT_ATOMS: atom_id res chain seq x y z
N MET A 1 -26.29 1.68 11.11
CA MET A 1 -25.40 2.73 10.55
C MET A 1 -25.20 2.35 9.09
N GLY A 2 -25.56 3.23 8.16
CA GLY A 2 -25.49 2.93 6.73
C GLY A 2 -24.03 2.75 6.32
N SER A 3 -23.73 1.69 5.60
CA SER A 3 -22.39 1.42 5.06
C SER A 3 -22.11 2.41 3.93
N THR A 4 -21.61 3.61 4.27
CA THR A 4 -21.16 4.56 3.26
C THR A 4 -19.90 3.97 2.63
N SER A 5 -19.93 3.73 1.32
CA SER A 5 -18.79 3.13 0.62
C SER A 5 -17.68 4.15 0.37
N ALA A 6 -16.42 3.71 0.40
CA ALA A 6 -15.26 4.50 -0.02
C ALA A 6 -15.46 5.15 -1.40
N VAL A 7 -16.11 4.42 -2.32
CA VAL A 7 -16.43 4.91 -3.66
C VAL A 7 -17.43 6.06 -3.62
N GLU A 8 -18.46 5.96 -2.79
CA GLU A 8 -19.48 7.01 -2.66
C GLU A 8 -18.86 8.29 -2.10
N LEU A 9 -18.06 8.17 -1.03
CA LEU A 9 -17.38 9.32 -0.43
C LEU A 9 -16.38 9.99 -1.38
N SER A 10 -15.69 9.20 -2.21
CA SER A 10 -14.73 9.73 -3.19
C SER A 10 -15.37 10.65 -4.24
N GLN A 11 -16.68 10.57 -4.41
CA GLN A 11 -17.45 11.40 -5.36
C GLN A 11 -18.10 12.62 -4.70
N THR A 12 -17.89 12.83 -3.40
CA THR A 12 -18.44 13.96 -2.65
C THR A 12 -17.45 15.11 -2.54
N ASP A 13 -17.95 16.33 -2.36
CA ASP A 13 -17.13 17.50 -2.03
C ASP A 13 -16.78 17.59 -0.53
N LYS A 14 -16.90 16.48 0.22
CA LYS A 14 -16.56 16.47 1.65
C LYS A 14 -15.05 16.67 1.82
N PRO A 15 -14.61 17.44 2.83
CA PRO A 15 -13.20 17.48 3.21
C PRO A 15 -12.68 16.07 3.53
N HIS A 16 -11.49 15.72 3.03
CA HIS A 16 -10.95 14.35 3.14
C HIS A 16 -10.92 13.81 4.57
N HIS A 17 -10.51 14.61 5.56
CA HIS A 17 -10.48 14.18 6.96
C HIS A 17 -11.87 13.77 7.50
N ILE A 18 -12.95 14.43 7.04
CA ILE A 18 -14.32 14.07 7.42
C ILE A 18 -14.75 12.78 6.72
N ALA A 19 -14.43 12.64 5.42
CA ALA A 19 -14.74 11.43 4.68
C ALA A 19 -14.03 10.20 5.26
N ILE A 20 -12.74 10.32 5.60
CA ILE A 20 -11.96 9.25 6.22
C ILE A 20 -12.53 8.88 7.60
N GLN A 21 -12.89 9.87 8.43
CA GLN A 21 -13.51 9.60 9.74
C GLN A 21 -14.84 8.84 9.64
N GLU A 22 -15.61 9.04 8.56
CA GLU A 22 -16.84 8.27 8.32
C GLU A 22 -16.57 6.82 7.91
N LEU A 23 -15.39 6.52 7.39
CA LEU A 23 -14.96 5.16 7.02
C LEU A 23 -14.41 4.35 8.20
N GLY A 24 -14.04 5.02 9.29
CA GLY A 24 -13.55 4.39 10.51
C GLY A 24 -12.18 4.92 10.93
N GLU A 25 -11.52 4.15 11.80
CA GLU A 25 -10.18 4.46 12.33
C GLU A 25 -9.12 3.43 11.87
N GLY A 26 -9.53 2.40 11.11
CA GLY A 26 -8.61 1.41 10.53
C GLY A 26 -8.32 0.22 11.43
N TRP A 27 -9.01 0.09 12.57
CA TRP A 27 -8.76 -0.99 13.54
C TRP A 27 -9.18 -2.39 13.06
N VAL A 28 -10.03 -2.44 12.04
CA VAL A 28 -10.48 -3.69 11.41
C VAL A 28 -10.23 -3.64 9.91
N ALA A 29 -10.11 -4.82 9.30
CA ALA A 29 -9.70 -4.96 7.91
C ALA A 29 -10.62 -4.21 6.94
N GLU A 30 -11.92 -4.19 7.20
CA GLU A 30 -12.90 -3.50 6.37
C GLU A 30 -12.71 -1.98 6.38
N GLU A 31 -12.40 -1.40 7.56
CA GLU A 31 -12.12 0.03 7.70
C GLU A 31 -10.79 0.40 7.02
N ALA A 32 -9.73 -0.37 7.31
CA ALA A 32 -8.41 -0.11 6.73
C ALA A 32 -8.44 -0.17 5.20
N LEU A 33 -9.14 -1.15 4.64
CA LEU A 33 -9.34 -1.26 3.20
C LEU A 33 -10.17 -0.10 2.64
N ALA A 34 -11.26 0.28 3.30
CA ALA A 34 -12.12 1.36 2.84
C ALA A 34 -11.39 2.71 2.81
N ILE A 35 -10.65 3.05 3.88
CA ILE A 35 -9.83 4.26 3.95
C ILE A 35 -8.78 4.26 2.84
N SER A 36 -8.11 3.12 2.63
CA SER A 36 -7.03 3.03 1.63
C SER A 36 -7.55 3.16 0.20
N VAL A 37 -8.69 2.51 -0.10
CA VAL A 37 -9.36 2.65 -1.40
C VAL A 37 -9.83 4.08 -1.62
N TYR A 38 -10.42 4.72 -0.60
CA TYR A 38 -10.81 6.13 -0.69
C TYR A 38 -9.61 7.01 -1.03
N CYS A 39 -8.51 6.90 -0.28
CA CYS A 39 -7.31 7.70 -0.48
C CYS A 39 -6.71 7.47 -1.88
N ALA A 40 -6.68 6.22 -2.36
CA ALA A 40 -6.21 5.91 -3.70
C ALA A 40 -7.11 6.48 -4.80
N LEU A 41 -8.43 6.54 -4.60
CA LEU A 41 -9.40 7.08 -5.57
C LEU A 41 -9.31 8.61 -5.70
N VAL A 42 -9.07 9.32 -4.59
CA VAL A 42 -9.05 10.81 -4.58
C VAL A 42 -7.65 11.39 -4.80
N ALA A 43 -6.60 10.58 -4.77
CA ALA A 43 -5.22 11.03 -4.92
C ALA A 43 -4.93 11.55 -6.33
N GLU A 44 -4.34 12.74 -6.42
CA GLU A 44 -3.78 13.29 -7.66
C GLU A 44 -2.31 12.89 -7.86
N SER A 45 -1.67 12.34 -6.81
CA SER A 45 -0.30 11.81 -6.86
C SER A 45 -0.08 10.72 -5.80
N PHE A 46 0.95 9.88 -6.01
CA PHE A 46 1.36 8.87 -5.02
C PHE A 46 1.57 9.47 -3.64
N GLU A 47 2.32 10.58 -3.59
CA GLU A 47 2.64 11.27 -2.35
C GLU A 47 1.37 11.77 -1.65
N GLN A 48 0.47 12.43 -2.38
CA GLN A 48 -0.78 12.92 -1.80
C GLN A 48 -1.63 11.76 -1.26
N GLY A 49 -1.75 10.65 -1.99
CA GLY A 49 -2.55 9.50 -1.56
C GLY A 49 -2.02 8.87 -0.27
N VAL A 50 -0.71 8.62 -0.19
CA VAL A 50 -0.09 8.09 1.03
C VAL A 50 -0.19 9.09 2.18
N VAL A 51 0.05 10.38 1.94
CA VAL A 51 -0.10 11.43 2.97
C VAL A 51 -1.52 11.48 3.51
N LEU A 52 -2.55 11.40 2.65
CA LEU A 52 -3.94 11.35 3.10
C LEU A 52 -4.21 10.13 3.97
N ALA A 53 -3.72 8.96 3.55
CA ALA A 53 -3.93 7.70 4.27
C ALA A 53 -3.24 7.65 5.63
N VAL A 54 -2.10 8.32 5.83
CA VAL A 54 -1.40 8.30 7.13
C VAL A 54 -1.81 9.44 8.07
N ASN A 55 -2.59 10.42 7.59
CA ASN A 55 -3.00 11.60 8.38
C ASN A 55 -4.47 11.48 8.88
N HIS A 56 -4.78 10.37 9.54
CA HIS A 56 -6.02 10.20 10.30
C HIS A 56 -5.73 9.58 11.67
N ASP A 57 -6.70 9.68 12.57
CA ASP A 57 -6.63 9.04 13.87
C ASP A 57 -6.82 7.52 13.72
N GLY A 58 -6.12 6.72 14.54
CA GLY A 58 -6.21 5.25 14.51
C GLY A 58 -5.02 4.56 13.84
N ASP A 59 -5.29 3.45 13.13
CA ASP A 59 -4.30 2.53 12.54
C ASP A 59 -3.79 3.03 11.18
N SER A 60 -3.11 4.18 11.22
CA SER A 60 -2.65 4.92 10.04
C SER A 60 -1.48 4.27 9.28
N ASP A 61 -0.72 3.38 9.92
CA ASP A 61 0.38 2.65 9.30
C ASP A 61 -0.14 1.58 8.33
N SER A 62 -1.15 0.81 8.73
CA SER A 62 -1.80 -0.18 7.86
C SER A 62 -2.46 0.46 6.65
N THR A 63 -3.19 1.57 6.84
CA THR A 63 -3.85 2.30 5.74
C THR A 63 -2.83 2.94 4.80
N GLY A 64 -1.74 3.51 5.33
CA GLY A 64 -0.61 4.00 4.55
C GLY A 64 0.03 2.90 3.69
N ALA A 65 0.28 1.74 4.29
CA ALA A 65 0.89 0.60 3.60
C ALA A 65 0.00 0.06 2.47
N ILE A 66 -1.31 -0.14 2.72
CA ILE A 66 -2.26 -0.62 1.72
C ILE A 66 -2.42 0.42 0.60
N THR A 67 -2.54 1.71 0.93
CA THR A 67 -2.63 2.80 -0.06
C THR A 67 -1.39 2.86 -0.95
N GLY A 68 -0.20 2.76 -0.34
CA GLY A 68 1.07 2.71 -1.06
C GLY A 68 1.16 1.51 -2.01
N ASN A 69 0.69 0.33 -1.58
CA ASN A 69 0.62 -0.86 -2.42
C ASN A 69 -0.30 -0.67 -3.63
N ILE A 70 -1.50 -0.11 -3.42
CA ILE A 70 -2.47 0.15 -4.50
C ILE A 70 -1.88 1.13 -5.53
N LEU A 71 -1.41 2.29 -5.06
CA LEU A 71 -0.89 3.34 -5.95
C LEU A 71 0.42 2.92 -6.62
N GLY A 72 1.30 2.20 -5.90
CA GLY A 72 2.53 1.64 -6.44
C GLY A 72 2.27 0.58 -7.52
N ALA A 73 1.27 -0.28 -7.34
CA ALA A 73 0.86 -1.24 -8.37
C ALA A 73 0.28 -0.55 -9.62
N MET A 74 -0.47 0.54 -9.43
CA MET A 74 -1.09 1.30 -10.53
C MET A 74 -0.08 2.12 -11.35
N HIS A 75 0.93 2.70 -10.70
CA HIS A 75 1.81 3.69 -11.30
C HIS A 75 3.28 3.26 -11.43
N GLY A 76 3.63 2.10 -10.86
CA GLY A 76 5.01 1.61 -10.77
C GLY A 76 5.80 2.29 -9.66
N THR A 77 7.04 1.84 -9.42
CA THR A 77 7.88 2.36 -8.32
C THR A 77 8.46 3.75 -8.59
N GLY A 78 8.48 4.20 -9.84
CA GLY A 78 9.06 5.49 -10.22
C GLY A 78 8.31 6.72 -9.69
N VAL A 79 7.08 6.56 -9.21
CA VAL A 79 6.31 7.65 -8.57
C VAL A 79 6.63 7.83 -7.09
N ILE A 80 7.38 6.91 -6.48
CA ILE A 80 7.74 6.98 -5.07
C ILE A 80 8.82 8.05 -4.90
N PRO A 81 8.62 9.06 -4.04
CA PRO A 81 9.62 10.09 -3.86
C PRO A 81 10.94 9.53 -3.31
N GLN A 82 12.06 9.85 -3.96
CA GLN A 82 13.38 9.37 -3.55
C GLN A 82 13.71 9.70 -2.08
N ARG A 83 13.27 10.88 -1.60
CA ARG A 83 13.45 11.30 -0.20
C ARG A 83 12.73 10.41 0.83
N TRP A 84 11.72 9.65 0.42
CA TRP A 84 11.05 8.65 1.27
C TRP A 84 11.78 7.31 1.23
N LEU A 85 12.41 6.99 0.10
CA LEU A 85 13.19 5.77 -0.06
C LEU A 85 14.59 5.87 0.58
N GLU A 86 15.23 7.04 0.58
CA GLU A 86 16.56 7.24 1.18
C GLU A 86 16.66 6.81 2.65
N PRO A 87 15.73 7.19 3.54
CA PRO A 87 15.75 6.74 4.93
C PRO A 87 15.03 5.41 5.19
N LEU A 88 14.50 4.76 4.15
CA LEU A 88 13.66 3.57 4.30
C LEU A 88 14.48 2.39 4.83
N GLU A 89 14.13 1.93 6.02
CA GLU A 89 14.74 0.74 6.62
C GLU A 89 14.49 -0.48 5.71
N LEU A 90 15.52 -1.31 5.57
CA LEU A 90 15.47 -2.53 4.76
C LEU A 90 15.11 -2.31 3.28
N ARG A 91 15.29 -1.11 2.73
CA ARG A 91 15.02 -0.81 1.31
C ARG A 91 15.61 -1.86 0.37
N GLU A 92 16.88 -2.19 0.51
CA GLU A 92 17.56 -3.17 -0.35
C GLU A 92 16.91 -4.56 -0.27
N VAL A 93 16.46 -4.97 0.92
CA VAL A 93 15.76 -6.24 1.13
C VAL A 93 14.36 -6.21 0.49
N ILE A 94 13.62 -5.12 0.65
CA ILE A 94 12.29 -4.94 0.06
C ILE A 94 12.38 -4.94 -1.47
N GLU A 95 13.34 -4.21 -2.04
CA GLU A 95 13.57 -4.16 -3.49
C GLU A 95 13.98 -5.55 -4.03
N ALA A 96 14.82 -6.29 -3.29
CA ALA A 96 15.18 -7.65 -3.65
C ALA A 96 13.96 -8.58 -3.67
N VAL A 97 13.14 -8.56 -2.60
CA VAL A 97 11.91 -9.37 -2.51
C VAL A 97 10.92 -8.99 -3.62
N ALA A 98 10.77 -7.71 -3.94
CA ALA A 98 9.90 -7.26 -5.02
C ALA A 98 10.38 -7.76 -6.40
N SER A 99 11.70 -7.68 -6.67
CA SER A 99 12.30 -8.21 -7.90
C SER A 99 12.16 -9.73 -7.99
N ASP A 100 12.34 -10.41 -6.88
CA ASP A 100 12.22 -11.87 -6.78
C ASP A 100 10.77 -12.30 -7.03
N LEU A 101 9.78 -11.62 -6.43
CA LEU A 101 8.35 -11.84 -6.72
C LEU A 101 7.98 -11.58 -8.18
N TRP A 102 8.61 -10.61 -8.84
CA TRP A 102 8.36 -10.33 -10.26
C TRP A 102 8.91 -11.43 -11.18
N THR A 103 10.07 -11.99 -10.85
CA THR A 103 10.75 -13.01 -11.66
C THR A 103 10.37 -14.44 -11.28
N CYS A 104 9.64 -14.65 -10.18
CA CYS A 104 9.38 -15.99 -9.65
C CYS A 104 8.62 -16.92 -10.60
N GLN A 105 7.85 -16.38 -11.53
CA GLN A 105 7.20 -17.14 -12.60
C GLN A 105 8.18 -17.87 -13.53
N GLU A 106 9.45 -17.43 -13.58
CA GLU A 106 10.52 -18.02 -14.38
C GLU A 106 11.32 -19.07 -13.59
N TRP A 107 11.03 -19.25 -12.31
CA TRP A 107 11.73 -20.20 -11.46
C TRP A 107 11.18 -21.62 -11.71
N HIS A 108 12.00 -22.48 -12.29
CA HIS A 108 11.56 -23.79 -12.78
C HIS A 108 11.51 -24.86 -11.68
N SER A 109 12.27 -24.72 -10.58
CA SER A 109 12.27 -25.62 -9.42
C SER A 109 13.15 -25.08 -8.28
N PHE A 110 12.69 -25.15 -7.03
CA PHE A 110 13.52 -24.84 -5.84
C PHE A 110 14.68 -25.83 -5.63
N MET A 111 14.66 -26.97 -6.32
CA MET A 111 15.67 -28.01 -6.23
C MET A 111 16.82 -27.83 -7.23
N ASP A 112 16.65 -26.96 -8.24
CA ASP A 112 17.63 -26.75 -9.31
C ASP A 112 18.41 -25.43 -9.17
N ASP A 113 18.05 -24.58 -8.20
CA ASP A 113 18.69 -23.29 -7.92
C ASP A 113 19.09 -23.20 -6.44
N ASP A 114 20.35 -23.54 -6.15
CA ASP A 114 20.94 -23.47 -4.80
C ASP A 114 20.84 -22.05 -4.21
N GLY A 115 20.89 -21.00 -5.05
CA GLY A 115 20.79 -19.61 -4.61
C GLY A 115 19.37 -19.23 -4.20
N LEU A 116 18.37 -19.84 -4.83
CA LEU A 116 16.97 -19.66 -4.45
C LEU A 116 16.66 -20.32 -3.11
N TRP A 117 17.13 -21.55 -2.89
CA TRP A 117 16.92 -22.28 -1.64
C TRP A 117 17.62 -21.63 -0.44
N GLU A 118 18.82 -21.07 -0.65
CA GLU A 118 19.52 -20.31 0.40
C GLU A 118 18.77 -19.02 0.77
N ARG A 119 18.13 -18.37 -0.21
CA ARG A 119 17.40 -17.11 -0.01
C ARG A 119 15.99 -17.30 0.57
N TYR A 120 15.25 -18.28 0.08
CA TYR A 120 13.86 -18.58 0.47
C TYR A 120 13.70 -20.06 0.83
N PRO A 121 14.20 -20.48 2.00
CA PRO A 121 14.13 -21.89 2.39
C PRO A 121 12.69 -22.28 2.75
N GLY A 122 12.22 -23.41 2.21
CA GLY A 122 10.83 -23.86 2.34
C GLY A 122 10.52 -24.69 3.60
N TYR A 123 11.18 -24.42 4.73
CA TYR A 123 10.99 -25.17 5.99
C TYR A 123 9.84 -24.63 6.86
#